data_AF-R7SPV1-F1
#
_entry.id   AF-R7SPV1-F1
#
_cell.length_a   1.000
_cell.length_b   1.000
_cell.length_c   1.000
_cell.angle_alpha   90.00
_cell.angle_beta   90.00
_cell.angle_gamma   90.00
#
_symmetry.space_group_name_H-M   'P 1'
#
loop_
_entity.id
_entity.type
_entity.pdbx_description
1 polymer ?
#
loop_
_entity_poly.entity_id
_entity_poly.type
_entity_poly.pdbx_seq_one_letter_code
_entity_poly.pdbx_strand_id
1 'polypeptide(L)'
;QCTKLINPAMNRGLPLNLAAMDPSHNYFAKGIDVHATAYVGVLGYLTNPVSTHAQSVEMHNQAVNSLALISARATLNSLDVLSLLTSSYLYALCQALDLCALLHEFQLEVDDILRERL
;
A
#
# COMPACT_ATOMS: atom_id res chain seq x y z
N GLN A 1 2.55 1.16 5.99
CA GLN A 1 2.85 -0.28 6.19
C GLN A 1 3.63 -0.84 5.01
N CYS A 2 3.17 -0.62 3.77
CA CYS A 2 3.89 -1.01 2.53
C CYS A 2 5.39 -0.67 2.54
N THR A 3 5.77 0.58 2.80
CA THR A 3 7.18 1.01 2.84
C THR A 3 8.03 0.25 3.88
N LYS A 4 7.44 -0.15 5.02
CA LYS A 4 8.17 -0.95 6.02
C LYS A 4 8.45 -2.37 5.53
N LEU A 5 7.57 -2.94 4.70
CA LEU A 5 7.71 -4.27 4.12
C LEU A 5 8.78 -4.29 3.01
N ILE A 6 8.84 -3.22 2.21
CA ILE A 6 9.74 -3.09 1.07
C ILE A 6 11.18 -2.73 1.51
N ASN A 7 11.32 -2.04 2.64
CA ASN A 7 12.61 -1.59 3.16
C ASN A 7 13.34 -2.67 3.99
N PRO A 8 14.54 -3.11 3.59
CA PRO A 8 15.32 -4.13 4.30
C PRO A 8 15.71 -3.74 5.72
N ALA A 9 15.82 -2.42 6.02
CA ALA A 9 16.08 -1.95 7.37
C ALA A 9 14.91 -2.19 8.35
N MET A 10 13.71 -2.51 7.84
CA MET A 10 12.48 -2.59 8.63
C MET A 10 11.71 -3.91 8.44
N ASN A 11 12.03 -4.71 7.43
CA ASN A 11 11.24 -5.87 6.98
C ASN A 11 11.73 -7.23 7.52
N ARG A 12 12.66 -7.24 8.49
CA ARG A 12 13.14 -8.43 9.22
C ARG A 12 13.80 -9.50 8.35
N GLY A 13 14.65 -9.09 7.41
CA GLY A 13 15.50 -10.01 6.64
C GLY A 13 14.95 -10.37 5.26
N LEU A 14 13.85 -9.75 4.84
CA LEU A 14 13.37 -9.84 3.46
C LEU A 14 14.27 -9.02 2.52
N PRO A 15 14.44 -9.45 1.26
CA PRO A 15 15.28 -8.74 0.30
C PRO A 15 14.75 -7.35 -0.04
N LEU A 16 15.66 -6.46 -0.46
CA LEU A 16 15.33 -5.11 -0.89
C LEU A 16 14.27 -5.14 -2.00
N ASN A 17 13.24 -4.30 -1.88
CA ASN A 17 12.12 -4.23 -2.82
C ASN A 17 11.38 -5.56 -3.06
N LEU A 18 11.51 -6.53 -2.16
CA LEU A 18 10.95 -7.88 -2.33
C LEU A 18 11.40 -8.56 -3.64
N ALA A 19 12.62 -8.24 -4.09
CA ALA A 19 13.20 -8.85 -5.29
C ALA A 19 13.72 -10.27 -4.97
N ALA A 20 13.21 -11.27 -5.70
CA ALA A 20 13.57 -12.67 -5.51
C ALA A 20 14.84 -13.11 -6.28
N MET A 21 15.26 -12.33 -7.28
CA MET A 21 16.37 -12.65 -8.18
C MET A 21 17.49 -11.61 -8.04
N ASP A 22 18.48 -11.66 -8.93
CA ASP A 22 19.62 -10.75 -8.97
C ASP A 22 19.22 -9.29 -8.68
N PRO A 23 19.66 -8.72 -7.54
CA PRO A 23 19.25 -7.41 -7.09
C PRO A 23 19.73 -6.27 -7.99
N SER A 24 20.69 -6.52 -8.89
CA SER A 24 21.16 -5.51 -9.85
C SER A 24 20.21 -5.30 -11.02
N HIS A 25 19.41 -6.31 -11.37
CA HIS A 25 18.48 -6.28 -12.50
C HIS A 25 17.00 -6.37 -12.10
N ASN A 26 16.69 -6.74 -10.86
CA ASN A 26 15.33 -6.88 -10.38
C ASN A 26 15.00 -5.89 -9.25
N TYR A 27 14.07 -4.97 -9.50
CA TYR A 27 13.62 -3.95 -8.55
C TYR A 27 12.16 -4.14 -8.10
N PHE A 28 11.52 -5.25 -8.48
CA PHE A 28 10.15 -5.69 -8.17
C PHE A 28 9.20 -4.62 -7.55
N ALA A 29 9.18 -4.45 -6.23
CA ALA A 29 8.22 -3.60 -5.54
C ALA A 29 8.57 -2.10 -5.52
N LYS A 30 9.64 -1.66 -6.19
CA LYS A 30 10.02 -0.24 -6.25
C LYS A 30 8.90 0.62 -6.87
N GLY A 31 8.27 0.14 -7.95
CA GLY A 31 7.13 0.82 -8.56
C GLY A 31 5.88 0.83 -7.66
N ILE A 32 5.68 -0.26 -6.89
CA ILE A 32 4.58 -0.37 -5.92
C ILE A 32 4.72 0.66 -4.82
N ASP A 33 5.93 0.88 -4.28
CA ASP A 33 6.17 1.90 -3.24
C ASP A 33 5.88 3.32 -3.74
N VAL A 34 6.30 3.63 -4.97
CA VAL A 34 6.03 4.92 -5.62
C VAL A 34 4.53 5.13 -5.81
N HIS A 35 3.81 4.14 -6.36
CA HIS A 35 2.37 4.23 -6.57
C HIS A 35 1.59 4.29 -5.26
N ALA A 36 1.98 3.50 -4.25
CA ALA A 36 1.36 3.53 -2.93
C ALA A 36 1.47 4.92 -2.29
N THR A 37 2.64 5.57 -2.41
CA THR A 37 2.84 6.94 -1.95
C THR A 37 1.95 7.92 -2.71
N ALA A 38 1.84 7.78 -4.03
CA ALA A 38 0.97 8.63 -4.85
C ALA A 38 -0.52 8.46 -4.47
N TYR A 39 -1.00 7.23 -4.28
CA TYR A 39 -2.38 6.96 -3.86
C TYR A 39 -2.69 7.56 -2.49
N VAL A 40 -1.77 7.46 -1.53
CA VAL A 40 -1.93 8.11 -0.21
C VAL A 40 -2.00 9.62 -0.35
N GLY A 41 -1.18 10.22 -1.23
CA GLY A 41 -1.25 11.66 -1.52
C GLY A 41 -2.61 12.09 -2.10
N VAL A 42 -3.13 11.34 -3.08
CA VAL A 42 -4.46 11.59 -3.67
C VAL A 42 -5.57 11.41 -2.65
N LEU A 43 -5.52 10.37 -1.80
CA LEU A 43 -6.47 10.17 -0.70
C LEU A 43 -6.46 11.34 0.29
N GLY A 44 -5.28 11.86 0.61
CA GLY A 44 -5.15 13.06 1.44
C GLY A 44 -5.86 14.28 0.85
N TYR A 45 -5.86 14.43 -0.47
CA TYR A 45 -6.61 15.49 -1.15
C TYR A 45 -8.12 15.22 -1.17
N LEU A 46 -8.55 13.99 -1.45
CA LEU A 46 -9.96 13.63 -1.58
C LEU A 46 -10.72 13.61 -0.23
N THR A 47 -10.00 13.46 0.88
CA THR A 47 -10.58 13.42 2.24
C THR A 47 -10.88 14.80 2.83
N ASN A 48 -10.66 15.89 2.07
CA ASN A 48 -11.01 17.23 2.50
C ASN A 48 -12.53 17.37 2.76
N PRO A 49 -12.93 18.01 3.87
CA PRO A 49 -14.34 18.10 4.24
C PRO A 49 -15.13 18.99 3.28
N VAL A 50 -16.20 18.44 2.70
CA VAL A 50 -17.09 19.18 1.79
C VAL A 50 -17.89 20.25 2.54
N SER A 51 -18.12 20.05 3.84
CA SER A 51 -18.93 20.94 4.70
C SER A 51 -18.44 22.39 4.75
N THR A 52 -17.15 22.65 4.48
CA THR A 52 -16.60 24.02 4.42
C THR A 52 -17.15 24.85 3.25
N HIS A 53 -17.83 24.21 2.29
CA HIS A 53 -18.40 24.86 1.11
C HIS A 53 -19.92 25.06 1.20
N ALA A 54 -20.52 24.88 2.39
CA ALA A 54 -21.94 25.09 2.59
C ALA A 54 -22.34 26.54 2.23
N GLN A 55 -23.24 26.68 1.26
CA GLN A 55 -23.82 27.96 0.87
C GLN A 55 -25.22 28.08 1.43
N SER A 56 -25.62 29.30 1.80
CA SER A 56 -27.00 29.56 2.12
C SER A 56 -27.83 29.51 0.82
N VAL A 57 -28.90 28.73 0.84
CA VAL A 57 -29.80 28.55 -0.30
C VAL A 57 -31.23 28.90 0.08
N GLU A 58 -32.11 28.98 -0.92
CA GLU A 58 -33.55 29.20 -0.73
C GLU A 58 -33.86 30.52 0.01
N MET A 59 -33.32 31.65 -0.45
CA MET A 59 -33.52 32.97 0.17
C MET A 59 -33.17 33.01 1.68
N HIS A 60 -32.07 32.35 2.07
CA HIS A 60 -31.65 32.18 3.47
C HIS A 60 -32.58 31.32 4.35
N ASN A 61 -33.61 30.68 3.79
CA ASN A 61 -34.44 29.71 4.51
C ASN A 61 -33.64 28.43 4.86
N GLN A 62 -32.64 28.10 4.05
CA GLN A 62 -31.67 27.04 4.32
C GLN A 62 -30.28 27.64 4.53
N ALA A 63 -30.10 28.28 5.69
CA ALA A 63 -28.80 28.81 6.11
C ALA A 63 -27.77 27.69 6.38
N VAL A 64 -28.22 26.46 6.68
CA VAL A 64 -27.38 25.28 6.88
C VAL A 64 -27.95 24.13 6.05
N ASN A 65 -27.11 23.47 5.26
CA ASN A 65 -27.44 22.24 4.54
C ASN A 65 -26.32 21.20 4.73
N SER A 66 -26.64 19.92 4.55
CA SER A 66 -25.73 18.83 4.89
C SER A 66 -24.70 18.47 3.82
N LEU A 67 -24.90 18.92 2.57
CA LEU A 67 -24.13 18.49 1.39
C LEU A 67 -23.98 16.96 1.28
N ALA A 68 -24.92 16.19 1.85
CA ALA A 68 -24.76 14.75 2.08
C ALA A 68 -24.49 13.97 0.78
N LEU A 69 -25.21 14.27 -0.30
CA LEU A 69 -25.00 13.62 -1.60
C LEU A 69 -23.62 13.94 -2.20
N ILE A 70 -23.11 15.17 -2.01
CA ILE A 70 -21.80 15.58 -2.52
C ILE A 70 -20.70 14.88 -1.72
N SER A 71 -20.83 14.84 -0.39
CA SER A 71 -19.91 14.11 0.49
C SER A 71 -19.89 12.60 0.16
N ALA A 72 -21.05 11.99 -0.10
CA ALA A 72 -21.14 10.60 -0.52
C ALA A 72 -20.39 10.34 -1.83
N ARG A 73 -20.53 11.23 -2.83
CA ARG A 73 -19.80 11.11 -4.12
C ARG A 73 -18.29 11.27 -3.97
N ALA A 74 -17.84 12.20 -3.13
CA ALA A 74 -16.41 12.34 -2.81
C ALA A 74 -15.86 11.09 -2.11
N THR A 75 -16.67 10.48 -1.24
CA THR A 75 -16.33 9.23 -0.55
C THR A 75 -16.20 8.06 -1.54
N LEU A 76 -17.10 7.94 -2.52
CA LEU A 76 -17.01 6.93 -3.58
C LEU A 76 -15.70 7.05 -4.36
N ASN A 77 -15.32 8.27 -4.79
CA ASN A 77 -14.04 8.48 -5.48
C ASN A 77 -12.84 8.10 -4.59
N SER A 78 -12.92 8.33 -3.28
CA SER A 78 -11.88 7.93 -2.33
C SER A 78 -11.78 6.41 -2.22
N LEU A 79 -12.90 5.69 -2.28
CA LEU A 79 -12.90 4.22 -2.24
C LEU A 79 -12.22 3.60 -3.47
N ASP A 80 -12.35 4.19 -4.64
CA ASP A 80 -11.67 3.71 -5.86
C ASP A 80 -10.13 3.76 -5.69
N VAL A 81 -9.61 4.88 -5.19
CA VAL A 81 -8.17 5.05 -4.94
C VAL A 81 -7.70 4.14 -3.80
N LEU A 82 -8.51 4.01 -2.73
CA LEU A 82 -8.21 3.09 -1.64
C LEU A 82 -8.14 1.63 -2.12
N SER A 83 -8.99 1.25 -3.06
CA SER A 83 -8.99 -0.09 -3.65
C SER A 83 -7.70 -0.38 -4.40
N LEU A 84 -7.18 0.60 -5.17
CA LEU A 84 -5.88 0.51 -5.84
C LEU A 84 -4.70 0.38 -4.85
N LEU A 85 -4.73 1.16 -3.76
CA LEU A 85 -3.73 1.08 -2.70
C LEU A 85 -3.74 -0.29 -2.03
N THR A 86 -4.95 -0.81 -1.74
CA THR A 86 -5.13 -2.07 -1.02
C THR A 86 -4.73 -3.27 -1.89
N SER A 87 -5.11 -3.28 -3.17
CA SER A 87 -4.71 -4.34 -4.11
C SER A 87 -3.20 -4.39 -4.32
N SER A 88 -2.57 -3.21 -4.47
CA SER A 88 -1.10 -3.09 -4.57
C SER A 88 -0.39 -3.62 -3.32
N TYR A 89 -0.95 -3.33 -2.14
CA TYR A 89 -0.39 -3.83 -0.88
C TYR A 89 -0.58 -5.33 -0.69
N LEU A 90 -1.74 -5.88 -1.05
CA LEU A 90 -1.99 -7.33 -1.03
C LEU A 90 -1.02 -8.08 -1.93
N TYR A 91 -0.77 -7.56 -3.14
CA TYR A 91 0.21 -8.16 -4.05
C TYR A 91 1.63 -8.18 -3.45
N ALA A 92 2.06 -7.09 -2.81
CA ALA A 92 3.35 -7.05 -2.11
C ALA A 92 3.41 -8.00 -0.91
N LEU A 93 2.30 -8.21 -0.20
CA LEU A 93 2.22 -9.17 0.90
C LEU A 93 2.37 -10.62 0.42
N CYS A 94 1.72 -10.99 -0.69
CA CYS A 94 1.90 -12.32 -1.29
C CYS A 94 3.36 -12.57 -1.65
N GLN A 95 4.00 -11.60 -2.33
CA GLN A 95 5.43 -11.72 -2.65
C GLN A 95 6.29 -11.90 -1.39
N ALA A 96 6.02 -11.13 -0.33
CA ALA A 96 6.77 -11.25 0.91
C ALA A 96 6.58 -12.62 1.58
N LEU A 97 5.37 -13.19 1.51
CA LEU A 97 5.08 -14.53 2.01
C LEU A 97 5.86 -15.60 1.24
N ASP A 98 5.85 -15.53 -0.10
CA ASP A 98 6.56 -16.47 -0.96
C ASP A 98 8.09 -16.42 -0.70
N LEU A 99 8.64 -15.22 -0.50
CA LEU A 99 10.05 -15.05 -0.13
C LEU A 99 10.38 -15.63 1.25
N CYS A 100 9.47 -15.53 2.21
CA CYS A 100 9.65 -16.16 3.52
C CYS A 100 9.71 -17.69 3.39
N ALA A 101 8.82 -18.27 2.58
CA ALA A 101 8.80 -19.71 2.32
C ALA A 101 10.11 -20.16 1.63
N LEU A 102 10.53 -19.45 0.59
CA LEU A 102 11.77 -19.72 -0.14
C LEU A 102 13.00 -19.65 0.77
N LEU A 103 13.09 -18.63 1.63
CA LEU A 103 14.20 -18.49 2.57
C LEU A 103 14.22 -19.64 3.59
N HIS A 104 13.05 -20.06 4.06
CA HIS A 104 12.93 -21.17 5.00
C HIS A 104 13.41 -22.49 4.39
N GLU A 105 12.98 -22.82 3.17
CA GLU A 105 13.42 -24.02 2.45
C GLU A 105 14.93 -23.99 2.18
N PHE A 106 15.47 -22.84 1.75
CA PHE A 106 16.89 -22.67 1.53
C PHE A 106 17.71 -22.90 2.81
N GLN A 107 17.25 -22.39 3.96
CA GLN A 107 17.94 -22.59 5.24
C GLN A 107 17.99 -24.06 5.65
N LEU A 108 16.88 -24.80 5.46
CA LEU A 108 16.84 -26.23 5.76
C LEU A 108 17.81 -27.03 4.90
N GLU A 109 17.88 -26.73 3.60
CA GLU A 109 18.79 -27.42 2.66
C GLU A 109 20.26 -27.10 2.97
N VAL A 110 20.58 -25.83 3.27
CA VAL A 110 21.93 -25.44 3.66
C VAL A 110 22.36 -26.12 4.96
N ASP A 111 21.48 -26.19 5.96
CA ASP A 111 21.77 -26.86 7.23
C ASP A 111 22.06 -28.35 7.04
N ASP A 112 21.35 -29.02 6.14
CA ASP A 112 21.56 -30.44 5.81
C ASP A 112 22.93 -30.65 5.14
N ILE A 113 23.24 -29.86 4.10
CA ILE A 113 24.53 -29.91 3.40
C ILE A 113 25.70 -29.62 4.34
N LEU A 114 25.55 -28.66 5.26
CA LEU A 114 26.59 -28.33 6.23
C LEU A 114 26.82 -29.48 7.20
N ARG A 115 25.78 -30.18 7.64
CA ARG A 115 25.89 -31.38 8.50
C ARG A 115 26.49 -32.58 7.78
N GLU A 116 26.27 -32.72 6.48
CA GLU A 116 26.90 -33.80 5.71
C GLU A 116 28.40 -33.57 5.50
N ARG A 117 28.85 -32.32 5.46
CA ARG A 117 30.24 -31.96 5.12
C ARG A 117 31.15 -31.62 6.31
N LEU A 118 30.61 -31.37 7.49
CA LEU A 118 31.34 -31.08 8.74
C LEU A 118 31.19 -32.23 9.74
#